data_AF-A0A1T1HC99-F1
#
_entry.id   AF-A0A1T1HC99-F1
#
_cell.length_a   1.000
_cell.length_b   1.000
_cell.length_c   1.000
_cell.angle_alpha   90.00
_cell.angle_beta   90.00
_cell.angle_gamma   90.00
#
_symmetry.space_group_name_H-M   'P 1'
#
loop_
_entity.id
_entity.type
_entity.pdbx_description
1 polymer ?
#
loop_
_entity_poly.entity_id
_entity_poly.type
_entity_poly.pdbx_seq_one_letter_code
_entity_poly.pdbx_strand_id
1 'polypeptide(L)'
;MWKLLLLKMKKDSAARASLGKNWRYFMGRRKIIAARKATVIFRLVLEELLFRGLVTLPKGATRDFYQATNAWPRCRWIGSGRLAIDGLKETKEAILRIEAGPSTYEDELALMGKDYQEVFYQQAREIREREALGLPTDLPTLNAMKVLGQREEANCPLESYKSFATKL
;
A
#
# COMPACT_ATOMS: atom_id res chain seq x y z
N MET A 1 -5.32 40.16 -0.01
CA MET A 1 -5.19 38.86 0.70
C MET A 1 -5.97 37.72 0.01
N TRP A 2 -7.26 37.88 -0.29
CA TRP A 2 -8.12 36.81 -0.85
C TRP A 2 -7.73 36.33 -2.26
N LYS A 3 -7.27 37.23 -3.14
CA LYS A 3 -6.84 36.89 -4.51
C LYS A 3 -5.61 35.96 -4.56
N LEU A 4 -4.68 36.13 -3.61
CA LEU A 4 -3.48 35.29 -3.47
C LEU A 4 -3.83 33.88 -2.98
N LEU A 5 -4.79 33.77 -2.06
CA LEU A 5 -5.25 32.50 -1.49
C LEU A 5 -5.96 31.65 -2.55
N LEU A 6 -6.81 32.29 -3.35
CA LEU A 6 -7.53 31.66 -4.46
C LEU A 6 -6.57 31.18 -5.57
N LEU A 7 -5.53 31.95 -5.86
CA LEU A 7 -4.50 31.57 -6.84
C LEU A 7 -3.66 30.39 -6.35
N LYS A 8 -3.33 30.35 -5.05
CA LYS A 8 -2.59 29.25 -4.42
C LYS A 8 -3.42 27.95 -4.45
N MET A 9 -4.70 28.01 -4.07
CA MET A 9 -5.61 26.87 -4.14
C MET A 9 -5.75 26.28 -5.55
N LYS A 10 -5.85 27.11 -6.60
CA LYS A 10 -5.93 26.64 -8.00
C LYS A 10 -4.65 25.96 -8.47
N LYS A 11 -3.47 26.41 -8.02
CA LYS A 11 -2.19 25.80 -8.39
C LYS A 11 -2.01 24.43 -7.73
N ASP A 12 -2.37 24.31 -6.45
CA ASP A 12 -2.21 23.06 -5.68
C ASP A 12 -3.12 21.93 -6.22
N SER A 13 -4.34 22.26 -6.63
CA SER A 13 -5.28 21.29 -7.22
C SER A 13 -4.88 20.86 -8.64
N ALA A 14 -4.41 21.79 -9.47
CA ALA A 14 -3.93 21.47 -10.82
C ALA A 14 -2.67 20.58 -10.79
N ALA A 15 -1.72 20.86 -9.88
CA ALA A 15 -0.52 20.04 -9.71
C ALA A 15 -0.87 18.61 -9.27
N ARG A 16 -1.79 18.45 -8.30
CA ARG A 16 -2.30 17.15 -7.85
C ARG A 16 -2.95 16.34 -8.96
N ALA A 17 -3.82 16.97 -9.74
CA ALA A 17 -4.48 16.31 -10.87
C ALA A 17 -3.49 15.86 -11.95
N SER A 18 -2.43 16.65 -12.20
CA SER A 18 -1.37 16.29 -13.15
C SER A 18 -0.56 15.08 -12.68
N LEU A 19 -0.13 15.06 -11.42
CA LEU A 19 0.62 13.93 -10.84
C LEU A 19 -0.19 12.63 -10.88
N GLY A 20 -1.49 12.68 -10.58
CA GLY A 20 -2.37 11.51 -10.67
C GLY A 20 -2.53 10.97 -12.10
N LYS A 21 -2.54 11.84 -13.12
CA LYS A 21 -2.55 11.42 -14.53
C LYS A 21 -1.23 10.77 -14.93
N ASN A 22 -0.11 11.38 -14.56
CA ASN A 22 1.22 10.85 -14.86
C ASN A 22 1.45 9.49 -14.19
N TRP A 23 0.98 9.32 -12.96
CA TRP A 23 1.08 8.05 -12.23
C TRP A 23 0.36 6.92 -12.95
N ARG A 24 -0.89 7.13 -13.39
CA ARG A 24 -1.66 6.12 -14.15
C ARG A 24 -0.96 5.73 -15.45
N TYR A 25 -0.40 6.72 -16.16
CA TYR A 25 0.37 6.48 -17.37
C TYR A 25 1.63 5.64 -17.09
N PHE A 26 2.38 5.98 -16.04
CA PHE A 26 3.57 5.24 -15.63
C PHE A 26 3.24 3.79 -15.20
N MET A 27 2.16 3.59 -14.43
CA MET A 27 1.69 2.25 -14.04
C MET A 27 1.34 1.39 -15.25
N GLY A 28 0.67 1.97 -16.26
CA GLY A 28 0.33 1.26 -17.50
C GLY A 28 1.60 0.77 -18.23
N ARG A 29 2.58 1.65 -18.42
CA ARG A 29 3.86 1.28 -19.05
C ARG A 29 4.65 0.25 -18.22
N ARG A 30 4.67 0.40 -16.89
CA ARG A 30 5.35 -0.54 -15.99
C ARG A 30 4.78 -1.95 -16.11
N LYS A 31 3.45 -2.08 -16.17
CA LYS A 31 2.77 -3.38 -16.32
C LYS A 31 3.07 -4.05 -17.67
N ILE A 32 3.17 -3.28 -18.74
CA ILE A 32 3.35 -3.83 -20.10
C ILE A 32 4.82 -4.14 -20.40
N ILE A 33 5.73 -3.22 -20.05
CA ILE A 33 7.14 -3.31 -20.47
C ILE A 33 7.96 -4.03 -19.40
N ALA A 34 8.07 -3.41 -18.22
CA ALA A 34 8.98 -3.88 -17.16
C ALA A 34 8.51 -5.22 -16.58
N ALA A 35 7.25 -5.31 -16.15
CA ALA A 35 6.72 -6.51 -15.54
C ALA A 35 6.73 -7.71 -16.52
N ARG A 36 6.36 -7.49 -17.79
CA ARG A 36 6.42 -8.56 -18.80
C ARG A 36 7.86 -9.05 -19.04
N LYS A 37 8.81 -8.13 -19.18
CA LYS A 37 10.22 -8.51 -19.38
C LYS A 37 10.78 -9.24 -18.16
N ALA A 38 10.47 -8.77 -16.96
CA ALA A 38 10.89 -9.41 -15.71
C ALA A 38 10.30 -10.81 -15.57
N THR A 39 9.00 -11.02 -15.88
CA THR A 39 8.39 -12.36 -15.85
C THR A 39 9.05 -13.32 -16.86
N VAL A 40 9.43 -12.85 -18.05
CA VAL A 40 10.16 -13.70 -19.02
C VAL A 40 11.52 -14.12 -18.47
N ILE A 41 12.28 -13.18 -17.89
CA ILE A 41 13.59 -13.48 -17.28
C ILE A 41 13.42 -14.45 -16.11
N PHE A 42 12.46 -14.19 -15.23
CA PHE A 42 12.18 -15.05 -14.08
C PHE A 42 11.78 -16.46 -14.50
N ARG A 43 10.97 -16.61 -15.55
CA ARG A 43 10.62 -17.92 -16.10
C ARG A 43 11.85 -18.70 -16.55
N LEU A 44 12.78 -18.07 -17.27
CA LEU A 44 14.01 -18.73 -17.73
C LEU A 44 14.89 -19.16 -16.55
N VAL A 45 15.02 -18.30 -15.53
CA VAL A 45 15.75 -18.65 -14.31
C VAL A 45 15.09 -19.80 -13.58
N LEU A 46 13.76 -19.79 -13.44
CA LEU A 46 13.01 -20.86 -12.79
C LEU A 46 13.15 -22.20 -13.53
N GLU A 47 13.14 -22.17 -14.86
CA GLU A 47 13.36 -23.34 -15.71
C GLU A 47 14.76 -23.95 -15.49
N GLU A 48 15.80 -23.10 -15.43
CA GLU A 48 17.17 -23.54 -15.14
C GLU A 48 17.30 -24.11 -13.72
N LEU A 49 16.67 -23.49 -12.72
CA LEU A 49 16.68 -23.98 -11.34
C LEU A 49 16.02 -25.35 -11.17
N LEU A 50 14.93 -25.58 -11.91
CA LEU A 50 14.24 -26.87 -11.98
C LEU A 50 15.12 -27.93 -12.66
N PHE A 51 15.75 -27.58 -13.79
CA PHE A 51 16.61 -28.51 -14.52
C PHE A 51 17.85 -28.92 -13.71
N ARG A 52 18.43 -27.98 -12.95
CA ARG A 52 19.53 -28.27 -12.02
C ARG A 52 19.12 -29.01 -10.76
N GLY A 53 17.82 -29.14 -10.48
CA GLY A 53 17.32 -29.78 -9.26
C GLY A 53 17.52 -28.97 -7.98
N LEU A 54 17.80 -27.66 -8.08
CA LEU A 54 17.89 -26.76 -6.91
C LEU A 54 16.51 -26.46 -6.33
N VAL A 55 15.49 -26.46 -7.19
CA VAL A 55 14.09 -26.30 -6.82
C VAL A 55 13.34 -27.51 -7.35
N THR A 56 12.55 -28.15 -6.50
CA THR A 56 11.66 -29.25 -6.89
C THR A 56 10.23 -28.78 -6.97
N LEU A 57 9.47 -29.27 -7.95
CA LEU A 57 8.02 -29.07 -7.99
C LEU A 57 7.37 -29.61 -6.71
N PRO A 58 6.28 -28.98 -6.22
CA PRO A 58 5.59 -29.47 -5.04
C PRO A 58 5.06 -30.88 -5.29
N LYS A 59 5.13 -31.74 -4.26
CA LYS A 59 4.85 -33.19 -4.35
C LYS A 59 3.43 -33.56 -4.84
N GLY A 60 2.51 -32.60 -4.92
CA GLY A 60 1.14 -32.78 -5.42
C GLY A 60 0.84 -32.07 -6.75
N ALA A 61 1.86 -31.62 -7.48
CA ALA A 61 1.66 -30.95 -8.76
C ALA A 61 1.10 -31.92 -9.82
N THR A 62 -0.14 -31.70 -10.26
CA THR A 62 -0.76 -32.48 -11.35
C THR A 62 -0.17 -32.15 -12.72
N ARG A 63 0.48 -30.99 -12.86
CA ARG A 63 1.02 -30.49 -14.12
C ARG A 63 2.51 -30.30 -14.04
N ASP A 64 3.21 -30.73 -15.08
CA ASP A 64 4.63 -30.45 -15.24
C ASP A 64 4.87 -28.96 -15.52
N PHE A 65 6.13 -28.53 -15.42
CA PHE A 65 6.52 -27.15 -15.69
C PHE A 65 6.07 -26.69 -17.10
N TYR A 66 6.32 -27.52 -18.11
CA TYR A 66 5.96 -27.23 -19.51
C TYR A 66 4.45 -27.24 -19.76
N GLN A 67 3.68 -28.00 -19.00
CA GLN A 67 2.22 -28.04 -19.12
C GLN A 67 1.57 -26.78 -18.54
N ALA A 68 2.22 -26.09 -17.60
CA ALA A 68 1.68 -24.90 -16.93
C ALA A 68 2.67 -23.72 -16.90
N THR A 69 3.32 -23.46 -18.04
CA THR A 69 4.35 -22.41 -18.21
C THR A 69 3.93 -20.99 -17.87
N ASN A 70 2.63 -20.70 -17.81
CA ASN A 70 2.09 -19.40 -17.41
C ASN A 70 1.67 -19.35 -15.94
N ALA A 71 1.41 -20.50 -15.31
CA ALA A 71 0.96 -20.55 -13.93
C ALA A 71 2.16 -20.55 -12.96
N TRP A 72 3.19 -21.33 -13.28
CA TRP A 72 4.38 -21.46 -12.43
C TRP A 72 5.14 -20.15 -12.23
N PRO A 73 5.51 -19.38 -13.27
CA PRO A 73 6.24 -18.13 -13.10
C PRO A 73 5.31 -16.93 -12.82
N ARG A 74 4.04 -17.15 -12.44
CA ARG A 74 3.11 -16.06 -12.16
C ARG A 74 3.58 -15.33 -10.90
N CYS A 75 4.13 -14.14 -11.10
CA CYS A 75 4.64 -13.27 -10.06
C CYS A 75 4.07 -11.85 -10.23
N ARG A 76 4.06 -11.10 -9.12
CA ARG A 76 3.71 -9.68 -9.08
C ARG A 76 4.99 -8.89 -8.84
N TRP A 77 5.25 -7.90 -9.70
CA TRP A 77 6.43 -7.06 -9.59
C TRP A 77 6.09 -5.76 -8.86
N ILE A 78 6.68 -5.58 -7.69
CA ILE A 78 6.66 -4.32 -6.96
C ILE A 78 7.74 -3.43 -7.57
N GLY A 79 7.41 -2.17 -7.81
CA GLY A 79 8.36 -1.17 -8.31
C GLY A 79 8.34 0.05 -7.40
N SER A 80 8.87 1.19 -7.89
CA SER A 80 8.84 2.43 -7.12
C SER A 80 7.44 2.80 -6.65
N GLY A 81 7.36 3.33 -5.43
CA GLY A 81 6.14 3.81 -4.83
C GLY A 81 5.63 5.10 -5.46
N ARG A 82 4.36 5.41 -5.19
CA ARG A 82 3.75 6.67 -5.59
C ARG A 82 4.30 7.82 -4.74
N LEU A 83 4.50 8.99 -5.35
CA LEU A 83 4.78 10.22 -4.61
C LEU A 83 3.53 10.64 -3.84
N ALA A 84 3.65 10.71 -2.51
CA ALA A 84 2.60 11.23 -1.64
C ALA A 84 2.60 12.76 -1.66
N ILE A 85 1.43 13.36 -1.90
CA ILE A 85 1.28 14.83 -1.91
C ILE A 85 0.79 15.31 -0.54
N ASP A 86 -0.07 14.52 0.10
CA ASP A 86 -0.57 14.75 1.45
C ASP A 86 -0.45 13.45 2.26
N GLY A 87 0.75 13.21 2.81
CA GLY A 87 1.10 11.92 3.41
C GLY A 87 0.18 11.45 4.53
N LEU A 88 -0.37 12.37 5.34
CA LEU A 88 -1.28 12.03 6.44
C LEU A 88 -2.63 11.55 5.93
N LYS A 89 -3.22 12.24 4.93
CA LYS A 89 -4.51 11.83 4.36
C LYS A 89 -4.39 10.51 3.63
N GLU A 90 -3.34 10.35 2.83
CA GLU A 90 -3.12 9.11 2.06
C GLU A 90 -2.89 7.90 2.98
N THR A 91 -2.21 8.09 4.12
CA THR A 91 -2.02 7.03 5.12
C THR A 91 -3.32 6.69 5.86
N LYS A 92 -4.11 7.70 6.27
CA LYS A 92 -5.44 7.47 6.87
C LYS A 92 -6.36 6.72 5.90
N GLU A 93 -6.38 7.12 4.63
CA GLU A 93 -7.15 6.44 3.58
C GLU A 93 -6.69 5.00 3.35
N ALA A 94 -5.40 4.71 3.46
CA ALA A 94 -4.88 3.35 3.35
C ALA A 94 -5.32 2.47 4.54
N ILE A 95 -5.26 3.00 5.76
CA ILE A 95 -5.74 2.30 6.96
C ILE A 95 -7.23 1.98 6.83
N LEU A 96 -8.04 2.97 6.47
CA LEU A 96 -9.48 2.79 6.28
C LEU A 96 -9.80 1.78 5.17
N ARG A 97 -9.01 1.72 4.09
CA ARG A 97 -9.16 0.71 3.04
C ARG A 97 -8.81 -0.70 3.50
N ILE A 98 -7.89 -0.86 4.44
CA ILE A 98 -7.56 -2.18 5.02
C ILE A 98 -8.66 -2.58 5.99
N GLU A 99 -9.06 -1.67 6.88
CA GLU A 99 -10.11 -1.91 7.89
C GLU A 99 -11.47 -2.20 7.26
N ALA A 100 -11.83 -1.51 6.17
CA ALA A 100 -13.07 -1.77 5.43
C ALA A 100 -13.06 -3.11 4.65
N GLY A 101 -11.90 -3.76 4.51
CA GLY A 101 -11.73 -5.01 3.77
C GLY A 101 -11.52 -4.98 2.24
N PRO A 102 -11.61 -3.85 1.47
CA PRO A 102 -11.36 -3.90 0.03
C PRO A 102 -9.87 -3.99 -0.35
N SER A 103 -8.95 -3.76 0.58
CA SER A 103 -7.50 -3.80 0.31
C SER A 103 -6.77 -4.68 1.32
N THR A 104 -5.57 -5.14 0.94
CA THR A 104 -4.67 -5.91 1.79
C THR A 104 -3.43 -5.10 2.14
N TYR A 105 -2.69 -5.51 3.18
CA TYR A 105 -1.38 -4.92 3.50
C TYR A 105 -0.40 -5.01 2.33
N GLU A 106 -0.45 -6.10 1.55
CA GLU A 106 0.39 -6.27 0.37
C GLU A 106 0.09 -5.19 -0.68
N ASP A 107 -1.18 -4.92 -0.97
CA ASP A 107 -1.56 -3.96 -2.00
C ASP A 107 -1.20 -2.52 -1.58
N GLU A 108 -1.42 -2.15 -0.32
CA GLU A 108 -1.08 -0.82 0.20
C GLU A 108 0.42 -0.58 0.34
N LEU A 109 1.19 -1.58 0.80
CA LEU A 109 2.66 -1.48 0.87
C LEU A 109 3.29 -1.50 -0.53
N ALA A 110 2.73 -2.24 -1.48
CA ALA A 110 3.16 -2.22 -2.87
C ALA A 110 2.95 -0.86 -3.54
N LEU A 111 1.91 -0.10 -3.15
CA LEU A 111 1.72 1.29 -3.60
C LEU A 111 2.84 2.22 -3.10
N MET A 112 3.40 1.94 -1.92
CA MET A 112 4.57 2.61 -1.37
C MET A 112 5.90 2.03 -1.90
N GLY A 113 5.85 0.95 -2.67
CA GLY A 113 7.02 0.28 -3.23
C GLY A 113 7.79 -0.56 -2.20
N LYS A 114 7.14 -0.99 -1.12
CA LYS A 114 7.71 -1.87 -0.11
C LYS A 114 7.10 -3.27 -0.23
N ASP A 115 7.87 -4.28 0.13
CA ASP A 115 7.34 -5.62 0.32
C ASP A 115 6.77 -5.79 1.74
N TYR A 116 5.62 -6.45 1.85
CA TYR A 116 4.94 -6.61 3.13
C TYR A 116 5.66 -7.57 4.06
N GLN A 117 6.28 -8.63 3.51
CA GLN A 117 6.97 -9.63 4.30
C GLN A 117 8.18 -9.00 4.99
N GLU A 118 9.01 -8.26 4.23
CA GLU A 118 10.15 -7.53 4.78
C GLU A 118 9.74 -6.54 5.88
N VAL A 119 8.67 -5.77 5.65
CA VAL A 119 8.16 -4.82 6.64
C VAL A 119 7.70 -5.53 7.90
N PHE A 120 6.99 -6.65 7.80
CA PHE A 120 6.50 -7.39 8.96
C PHE A 120 7.63 -8.07 9.74
N TYR A 121 8.62 -8.65 9.03
CA TYR A 121 9.80 -9.19 9.69
C TYR A 121 10.58 -8.11 10.44
N GLN A 122 10.74 -6.93 9.83
CA GLN A 122 11.39 -5.80 10.47
C GLN A 122 10.62 -5.32 11.69
N GLN A 123 9.28 -5.17 11.58
CA GLN A 123 8.43 -4.80 12.71
C GLN A 123 8.52 -5.81 13.87
N ALA A 124 8.46 -7.11 13.57
CA ALA A 124 8.59 -8.15 14.59
C ALA A 124 9.95 -8.11 15.29
N ARG A 125 11.03 -7.83 14.55
CA ARG A 125 12.37 -7.66 15.11
C ARG A 125 12.44 -6.43 16.03
N GLU A 126 11.92 -5.29 15.57
CA GLU A 126 11.90 -4.04 16.36
C GLU A 126 11.10 -4.19 17.65
N ILE A 127 9.99 -4.93 17.63
CA ILE A 127 9.19 -5.23 18.83
C ILE A 127 10.03 -6.04 19.82
N ARG A 128 10.67 -7.12 19.39
CA ARG A 128 11.51 -7.96 20.27
C ARG A 128 12.69 -7.18 20.86
N GLU A 129 13.33 -6.32 20.06
CA GLU A 129 14.43 -5.48 20.53
C GLU A 129 13.95 -4.45 21.56
N ARG A 130 12.75 -3.86 21.37
CA ARG A 130 12.13 -2.96 22.36
C ARG A 130 11.80 -3.67 23.67
N GLU A 131 11.24 -4.87 23.60
CA GLU A 131 10.93 -5.69 24.78
C GLU A 131 12.21 -6.00 25.57
N ALA A 132 13.29 -6.38 24.88
CA ALA A 132 14.57 -6.65 25.51
C ALA A 132 15.18 -5.42 26.20
N LEU A 133 14.90 -4.22 25.69
CA LEU A 133 15.35 -2.95 26.26
C LEU A 133 14.37 -2.37 27.30
N GLY A 134 13.25 -3.03 27.58
CA GLY A 134 12.21 -2.53 28.49
C GLY A 134 11.47 -1.29 27.96
N LEU A 135 11.51 -1.03 26.65
CA LEU A 135 10.79 0.05 25.99
C LEU A 135 9.35 -0.36 25.70
N PRO A 136 8.39 0.59 25.70
CA PRO A 136 7.01 0.28 25.33
C PRO A 136 6.93 -0.27 23.90
N THR A 137 6.29 -1.43 23.79
CA THR A 137 6.01 -2.12 22.52
C THR A 137 4.91 -1.47 21.71
N ASP A 138 4.04 -0.72 22.37
CA ASP A 138 3.03 0.09 21.72
C ASP A 138 3.74 1.20 20.93
N LEU A 139 3.76 1.07 19.60
CA LEU A 139 4.13 2.18 18.72
C LEU A 139 3.13 3.31 18.99
N PRO A 140 3.56 4.46 19.55
CA PRO A 140 2.63 5.52 19.98
C PRO A 140 1.71 6.01 18.85
N THR A 141 2.11 5.82 17.60
CA THR A 141 1.42 6.29 16.40
C THR A 141 0.09 5.58 16.11
N LEU A 142 -0.03 4.27 16.38
CA LEU A 142 -1.26 3.52 16.11
C LEU A 142 -2.37 3.89 17.10
N ASN A 143 -2.02 4.07 18.37
CA ASN A 143 -2.93 4.57 19.38
C ASN A 143 -3.18 6.08 19.24
N ALA A 144 -2.18 6.88 18.87
CA ALA A 144 -2.38 8.30 18.62
C ALA A 144 -3.35 8.57 17.45
N MET A 145 -3.31 7.78 16.37
CA MET A 145 -4.30 7.93 15.28
C MET A 145 -5.71 7.53 15.70
N LYS A 146 -5.88 6.45 16.50
CA LYS A 146 -7.17 6.12 17.13
C LYS A 146 -7.67 7.23 18.05
N VAL A 147 -6.79 7.79 18.88
CA VAL A 147 -7.09 8.88 19.82
C VAL A 147 -7.41 10.20 19.09
N LEU A 148 -6.71 10.50 17.98
CA LEU A 148 -6.95 11.69 17.18
C LEU A 148 -8.22 11.57 16.34
N GLY A 149 -8.56 10.38 15.83
CA GLY A 149 -9.85 10.11 15.17
C GLY A 149 -11.03 10.26 16.13
N GLN A 150 -10.90 9.75 17.36
CA GLN A 150 -11.90 9.95 18.42
C GLN A 150 -12.07 11.43 18.82
N ARG A 151 -11.02 12.25 18.73
CA ARG A 151 -11.10 13.70 18.96
C ARG A 151 -11.79 14.48 17.85
N GLU A 152 -11.68 14.04 16.59
CA GLU A 152 -12.37 14.68 15.46
C GLU A 152 -13.87 14.36 15.47
N GLU A 153 -14.27 13.15 15.85
CA GLU A 153 -15.69 12.76 16.00
C GLU A 153 -16.37 13.45 17.18
N ALA A 154 -15.67 13.60 18.32
CA ALA A 154 -16.18 14.31 19.49
C ALA A 154 -16.31 15.83 19.29
N ASN A 155 -15.73 16.39 18.22
CA ASN A 155 -15.69 17.84 17.98
C ASN A 155 -16.45 18.27 16.71
N CYS A 156 -17.35 17.41 16.19
CA CYS A 156 -18.22 17.81 15.09
C CYS A 156 -19.33 18.75 15.63
N PRO A 157 -19.42 20.03 15.19
CA PRO A 157 -20.45 20.95 15.67
C PRO A 157 -21.88 20.60 15.22
N LEU A 158 -22.07 19.48 14.51
CA LEU A 158 -23.33 19.10 13.89
C LEU A 158 -24.33 18.41 14.84
N GLU A 159 -23.92 18.03 16.07
CA GLU A 159 -24.86 17.54 17.09
C GLU A 159 -25.74 18.64 17.69
N SER A 160 -25.28 19.90 17.67
CA SER A 160 -26.09 21.05 18.09
C SER A 160 -27.31 21.28 17.19
N TYR A 161 -27.26 20.88 15.92
CA TYR A 161 -28.34 21.12 14.96
C TYR A 161 -29.41 20.02 14.94
N LYS A 162 -29.11 18.83 15.50
CA LYS A 162 -30.09 17.73 15.59
C LYS A 162 -31.15 17.97 16.68
N SER A 163 -30.82 18.72 17.73
CA SER A 163 -31.78 19.08 18.80
C SER A 163 -32.86 20.08 18.36
N PHE A 164 -32.62 20.87 17.31
CA PHE A 164 -33.54 21.93 16.89
C PHE A 164 -34.63 21.43 15.92
N ALA A 165 -34.37 20.33 15.19
CA ALA A 165 -35.31 19.76 14.23
C ALA A 165 -36.38 18.83 14.85
N THR A 166 -36.27 18.51 16.13
CA THR A 166 -37.22 17.62 16.85
C THR A 166 -38.23 18.39 17.71
N LYS A 167 -38.22 19.73 17.67
CA LYS A 167 -39.12 20.62 18.43
C LYS A 167 -40.09 21.45 17.56
N LEU A 168 -40.33 21.02 16.31
CA LEU A 168 -41.48 21.42 15.50
C LEU A 168 -42.31 20.17 15.19
#